data_AF-A0A9P7S1R3-F1
#
_entry.id   AF-A0A9P7S1R3-F1
#
_cell.length_a   1.000
_cell.length_b   1.000
_cell.length_c   1.000
_cell.angle_alpha   90.00
_cell.angle_beta   90.00
_cell.angle_gamma   90.00
#
_symmetry.space_group_name_H-M   'P 1'
#
loop_
_entity.id
_entity.type
_entity.pdbx_description
1 polymer ?
#
loop_
_entity_poly.entity_id
_entity_poly.type
_entity_poly.pdbx_seq_one_letter_code
_entity_poly.pdbx_strand_id
1 'polypeptide(L)'
;MALFQATIICCKHLTTHSCAEDFRHYITTWVESLRTIYPHTRERVPRTNIHGAGHVYDFLVSFGPVSSWWCFPFERLIGTLQKVNTNDHIGGIAEATMMKTMAQTANVRHWLRRPDCPEAIRQLKQLFDKCFIPANTMQEQKPLQELKSTCRAYANHDGVNFSPHQTHEGNTCIIYKHKSAVITMAGQIQWIQNIPRPGGGQDVRLHV
;
A
#
# COMPACT_ATOMS: atom_id res chain seq x y z
N MET A 1 4.28 -22.06 -25.79
CA MET A 1 2.90 -21.66 -25.42
C MET A 1 2.45 -22.12 -24.03
N ALA A 2 3.20 -22.99 -23.33
CA ALA A 2 2.78 -23.51 -22.02
C ALA A 2 2.56 -22.44 -20.93
N LEU A 3 3.46 -21.45 -20.79
CA LEU A 3 3.26 -20.34 -19.84
C LEU A 3 1.95 -19.59 -20.08
N PHE A 4 1.60 -19.34 -21.34
CA PHE A 4 0.37 -18.65 -21.70
C PHE A 4 -0.87 -19.44 -21.25
N GLN A 5 -0.86 -20.77 -21.44
CA GLN A 5 -1.94 -21.64 -20.97
C GLN A 5 -2.04 -21.66 -19.43
N ALA A 6 -0.91 -21.72 -18.74
CA ALA A 6 -0.86 -21.62 -17.28
C ALA A 6 -1.47 -20.28 -16.79
N THR A 7 -1.14 -19.15 -17.44
CA THR A 7 -1.70 -17.84 -17.11
C THR A 7 -3.20 -17.77 -17.38
N ILE A 8 -3.70 -18.36 -18.48
CA ILE A 8 -5.15 -18.44 -18.75
C ILE A 8 -5.87 -19.13 -17.60
N ILE A 9 -5.32 -20.23 -17.08
CA ILE A 9 -5.91 -20.94 -15.94
C ILE A 9 -5.94 -20.04 -14.69
N CYS A 10 -4.85 -19.33 -14.39
CA CYS A 10 -4.80 -18.40 -13.26
C CYS A 10 -5.84 -17.27 -13.37
N CYS A 11 -6.21 -16.86 -14.58
CA CYS A 11 -7.20 -15.82 -14.82
C CYS A 11 -8.66 -16.31 -14.77
N LYS A 12 -8.91 -17.61 -14.61
CA LYS A 12 -10.28 -18.13 -14.49
C LYS A 12 -10.90 -17.70 -13.16
N HIS A 13 -12.21 -17.46 -13.17
CA HIS A 13 -13.00 -17.19 -11.97
C HIS A 13 -13.50 -18.46 -11.26
N LEU A 14 -13.27 -19.63 -11.85
CA LEU A 14 -13.59 -20.93 -11.30
C LEU A 14 -12.44 -21.90 -11.59
N THR A 15 -12.05 -22.65 -10.57
CA THR A 15 -10.97 -23.64 -10.66
C THR A 15 -11.51 -24.99 -10.21
N THR A 16 -11.23 -26.01 -10.99
CA THR A 16 -11.45 -27.42 -10.64
C THR A 16 -10.10 -28.11 -10.42
N HIS A 17 -10.12 -29.31 -9.84
CA HIS A 17 -8.92 -30.14 -9.75
C HIS A 17 -8.23 -30.34 -11.10
N SER A 18 -9.01 -30.56 -12.17
CA SER A 18 -8.46 -30.67 -13.53
C SER A 18 -7.74 -29.39 -13.95
N CYS A 19 -8.28 -28.21 -13.64
CA CYS A 19 -7.59 -26.95 -13.95
C CYS A 19 -6.26 -26.83 -13.20
N ALA A 20 -6.21 -27.27 -11.93
CA ALA A 20 -4.97 -27.26 -11.16
C ALA A 20 -3.94 -28.22 -11.76
N GLU A 21 -4.35 -29.44 -12.13
CA GLU A 21 -3.48 -30.41 -12.80
C GLU A 21 -2.94 -29.90 -14.14
N ASP A 22 -3.80 -29.31 -14.97
CA ASP A 22 -3.41 -28.68 -16.23
C ASP A 22 -2.41 -27.54 -15.98
N PHE A 23 -2.65 -26.71 -14.95
CA PHE A 23 -1.71 -25.66 -14.56
C PHE A 23 -0.34 -26.23 -14.19
N ARG A 24 -0.31 -27.28 -13.35
CA ARG A 24 0.93 -27.95 -12.93
C ARG A 24 1.67 -28.53 -14.12
N HIS A 25 0.95 -29.14 -15.06
CA HIS A 25 1.53 -29.64 -16.31
C HIS A 25 2.17 -28.50 -17.11
N TYR A 26 1.42 -27.43 -17.40
CA TYR A 26 1.91 -26.32 -18.21
C TYR A 26 3.07 -25.55 -17.56
N ILE A 27 3.04 -25.30 -16.25
CA ILE A 27 4.14 -24.59 -15.58
C ILE A 27 5.42 -25.44 -15.59
N THR A 28 5.31 -26.76 -15.38
CA THR A 28 6.46 -27.67 -15.43
C THR A 28 7.05 -27.74 -16.83
N THR A 29 6.22 -27.94 -17.86
CA THR A 29 6.67 -27.94 -19.27
C THR A 29 7.34 -26.62 -19.64
N TRP A 30 6.82 -25.48 -19.16
CA TRP A 30 7.45 -24.18 -19.40
C TRP A 30 8.83 -24.08 -18.75
N VAL A 31 8.99 -24.48 -17.49
CA VAL A 31 10.27 -24.45 -16.77
C VAL A 31 11.30 -25.37 -17.45
N GLU A 32 10.91 -26.57 -17.86
CA GLU A 32 11.76 -27.51 -18.59
C GLU A 32 12.18 -26.96 -19.96
N SER A 33 11.24 -26.35 -20.69
CA SER A 33 11.52 -25.69 -21.97
C SER A 33 12.51 -24.53 -21.79
N LEU A 34 12.36 -23.74 -20.72
CA LEU A 34 13.25 -22.63 -20.42
C LEU A 34 14.69 -23.10 -20.18
N ARG A 35 14.87 -24.22 -19.47
CA ARG A 35 16.19 -24.87 -19.28
C ARG A 35 16.77 -25.44 -20.57
N THR A 36 15.93 -25.77 -21.54
CA THR A 36 16.36 -26.27 -22.85
C THR A 36 16.82 -25.12 -23.75
N ILE A 37 16.04 -24.04 -23.82
CA ILE A 37 16.33 -22.86 -24.65
C ILE A 37 17.50 -22.04 -24.07
N TYR A 38 17.62 -22.01 -22.74
CA TYR A 38 18.67 -21.29 -22.02
C TYR A 38 19.49 -22.23 -21.13
N PRO A 39 20.39 -23.07 -21.69
CA PRO A 39 21.13 -24.08 -20.94
C PRO A 39 21.96 -23.51 -19.77
N HIS A 40 22.45 -22.28 -19.90
CA HIS A 40 23.18 -21.57 -18.84
C HIS A 40 22.36 -21.32 -17.56
N THR A 41 21.04 -21.56 -17.60
CA THR A 41 20.15 -21.48 -16.42
C THR A 41 20.05 -22.80 -15.66
N ARG A 42 20.53 -23.92 -16.21
CA ARG A 42 20.42 -25.26 -15.60
C ARG A 42 21.20 -25.38 -14.29
N GLU A 43 22.39 -24.78 -14.24
CA GLU A 43 23.29 -24.80 -13.09
C GLU A 43 22.98 -23.71 -12.06
N ARG A 44 22.06 -22.79 -12.40
CA ARG A 44 21.67 -21.70 -11.50
C ARG A 44 20.57 -22.16 -10.56
N VAL A 45 20.63 -21.65 -9.33
CA VAL A 45 19.53 -21.79 -8.37
C VAL A 45 18.23 -21.24 -9.01
N PRO A 46 17.12 -22.00 -8.99
CA PRO A 46 15.85 -21.53 -9.50
C PRO A 46 15.48 -20.18 -8.86
N ARG A 47 15.05 -19.24 -9.69
CA ARG A 47 14.60 -17.94 -9.19
C ARG A 47 13.39 -18.13 -8.26
N THR A 48 13.32 -17.33 -7.20
CA THR A 48 12.24 -17.41 -6.20
C THR A 48 10.84 -17.34 -6.82
N ASN A 49 10.65 -16.54 -7.88
CA ASN A 49 9.38 -16.46 -8.59
C ASN A 49 9.02 -17.76 -9.34
N ILE A 50 9.99 -18.49 -9.89
CA ILE A 50 9.76 -19.80 -10.54
C ILE A 50 9.40 -20.84 -9.49
N HIS A 51 10.10 -20.84 -8.36
CA HIS A 51 9.76 -21.70 -7.23
C HIS A 51 8.35 -21.41 -6.70
N GLY A 52 8.02 -20.13 -6.47
CA GLY A 52 6.69 -19.70 -6.04
C GLY A 52 5.58 -20.05 -7.05
N ALA A 53 5.86 -19.98 -8.35
CA ALA A 53 4.91 -20.40 -9.38
C ALA A 53 4.57 -21.90 -9.29
N GLY A 54 5.48 -22.75 -8.81
CA GLY A 54 5.21 -24.16 -8.55
C GLY A 54 4.13 -24.39 -7.48
N HIS A 55 4.07 -23.53 -6.47
CA HIS A 55 3.08 -23.61 -5.39
C HIS A 55 1.69 -23.10 -5.77
N VAL A 56 1.54 -22.47 -6.94
CA VAL A 56 0.22 -22.02 -7.42
C VAL A 56 -0.73 -23.21 -7.60
N TYR A 57 -0.24 -24.41 -7.95
CA TYR A 57 -1.04 -25.64 -7.94
C TYR A 57 -1.67 -25.91 -6.57
N ASP A 58 -0.85 -25.88 -5.51
CA ASP A 58 -1.31 -26.14 -4.13
C ASP A 58 -2.37 -25.12 -3.70
N PHE A 59 -2.19 -23.85 -4.12
CA PHE A 59 -3.12 -22.77 -3.83
C PHE A 59 -4.41 -22.85 -4.65
N LEU A 60 -4.35 -23.30 -5.90
CA LEU A 60 -5.53 -23.55 -6.72
C LEU A 60 -6.42 -24.64 -6.12
N VAL A 61 -5.81 -25.67 -5.53
CA VAL A 61 -6.53 -26.75 -4.82
C VAL A 61 -7.08 -26.26 -3.48
N SER A 62 -6.28 -25.53 -2.71
CA SER A 62 -6.63 -25.17 -1.31
C SER A 62 -7.52 -23.93 -1.19
N PHE A 63 -7.32 -22.94 -2.05
CA PHE A 63 -7.94 -21.61 -1.95
C PHE A 63 -8.79 -21.25 -3.18
N GLY A 64 -8.81 -22.12 -4.18
CA GLY A 64 -9.55 -21.91 -5.43
C GLY A 64 -8.84 -20.91 -6.37
N PRO A 65 -9.61 -20.19 -7.20
CA PRO A 65 -9.07 -19.29 -8.22
C PRO A 65 -8.10 -18.24 -7.66
N VAL A 66 -7.07 -17.87 -8.43
CA VAL A 66 -6.05 -16.88 -8.01
C VAL A 66 -6.67 -15.55 -7.58
N SER A 67 -7.73 -15.11 -8.26
CA SER A 67 -8.44 -13.87 -7.92
C SER A 67 -9.03 -13.84 -6.51
N SER A 68 -9.21 -15.00 -5.87
CA SER A 68 -9.75 -15.12 -4.51
C SER A 68 -8.70 -14.77 -3.44
N TRP A 69 -7.41 -14.87 -3.76
CA TRP A 69 -6.32 -14.73 -2.79
C TRP A 69 -5.17 -13.83 -3.27
N TRP A 70 -5.29 -13.19 -4.43
CA TRP A 70 -4.30 -12.22 -4.90
C TRP A 70 -4.26 -10.94 -4.03
N CYS A 71 -3.10 -10.26 -4.05
CA CYS A 71 -2.88 -9.10 -3.19
C CYS A 71 -3.48 -7.78 -3.71
N PHE A 72 -3.85 -7.69 -4.99
CA PHE A 72 -4.30 -6.44 -5.62
C PHE A 72 -5.48 -5.74 -4.90
N PRO A 73 -6.52 -6.42 -4.40
CA PRO A 73 -7.59 -5.77 -3.65
C PRO A 73 -7.07 -5.12 -2.36
N PHE A 74 -6.12 -5.77 -1.68
CA PHE A 74 -5.50 -5.24 -0.46
C PHE A 74 -4.59 -4.05 -0.77
N GLU A 75 -3.81 -4.10 -1.85
CA GLU A 75 -3.00 -2.96 -2.29
C GLU A 75 -3.86 -1.73 -2.60
N ARG A 76 -4.99 -1.92 -3.30
CA ARG A 76 -5.96 -0.83 -3.55
C ARG A 76 -6.57 -0.29 -2.25
N LEU A 77 -6.84 -1.17 -1.29
CA LEU A 77 -7.34 -0.76 0.02
C LEU A 77 -6.27 0.05 0.78
N ILE A 78 -5.02 -0.41 0.81
CA ILE A 78 -3.89 0.30 1.42
C ILE A 78 -3.75 1.70 0.79
N GLY A 79 -3.79 1.81 -0.53
CA GLY A 79 -3.74 3.10 -1.22
C GLY A 79 -4.94 4.01 -0.91
N THR A 80 -6.09 3.44 -0.53
CA THR A 80 -7.25 4.22 -0.04
C THR A 80 -7.03 4.69 1.40
N LEU A 81 -6.51 3.82 2.27
CA LEU A 81 -6.23 4.13 3.68
C LEU A 81 -5.13 5.21 3.81
N GLN A 82 -4.10 5.15 2.97
CA GLN A 82 -3.02 6.16 2.93
C GLN A 82 -3.52 7.57 2.58
N LYS A 83 -4.71 7.69 1.96
CA LYS A 83 -5.32 8.99 1.63
C LYS A 83 -6.24 9.53 2.72
N VAL A 84 -6.50 8.75 3.77
CA VAL A 84 -7.26 9.25 4.93
C VAL A 84 -6.42 10.32 5.61
N ASN A 85 -7.00 11.51 5.76
CA ASN A 85 -6.36 12.56 6.53
C ASN A 85 -6.35 12.15 8.02
N THR A 86 -5.18 11.76 8.52
CA THR A 86 -4.96 11.42 9.93
C THR A 86 -4.61 12.63 10.80
N ASN A 87 -4.55 13.84 10.23
CA ASN A 87 -4.11 15.07 10.89
C ASN A 87 -2.75 14.92 11.61
N ASP A 88 -1.81 14.18 11.01
CA ASP A 88 -0.49 13.86 11.57
C ASP A 88 -0.51 13.08 12.90
N HIS A 89 -1.66 12.50 13.29
CA HIS A 89 -1.70 11.57 14.41
C HIS A 89 -0.77 10.37 14.17
N ILE A 90 -0.16 9.86 15.24
CA ILE A 90 0.82 8.77 15.24
C ILE A 90 0.33 7.64 16.14
N GLY A 91 0.69 6.40 15.80
CA GLY A 91 0.28 5.20 16.53
C GLY A 91 -1.24 5.08 16.59
N GLY A 92 -1.77 4.36 17.59
CA GLY A 92 -3.16 3.89 17.67
C GLY A 92 -4.28 4.86 17.25
N ILE A 93 -4.08 6.16 17.42
CA ILE A 93 -5.01 7.21 16.99
C ILE A 93 -5.11 7.29 15.47
N ALA A 94 -4.00 7.15 14.76
CA ALA A 94 -3.92 7.13 13.30
C ALA A 94 -4.69 5.93 12.73
N GLU A 95 -4.43 4.72 13.21
CA GLU A 95 -5.13 3.52 12.75
C GLU A 95 -6.61 3.58 13.13
N ALA A 96 -6.95 4.04 14.34
CA ALA A 96 -8.35 4.24 14.71
C ALA A 96 -9.06 5.24 13.80
N THR A 97 -8.38 6.31 13.37
CA THR A 97 -8.92 7.29 12.41
C THR A 97 -9.15 6.63 11.05
N MET A 98 -8.14 5.92 10.51
CA MET A 98 -8.25 5.19 9.24
C MET A 98 -9.42 4.18 9.26
N MET A 99 -9.53 3.38 10.32
CA MET A 99 -10.58 2.37 10.48
C MET A 99 -11.97 3.00 10.60
N LYS A 100 -12.13 4.06 11.40
CA LYS A 100 -13.40 4.78 11.55
C LYS A 100 -13.82 5.42 10.23
N THR A 101 -12.90 6.11 9.54
CA THR A 101 -13.18 6.73 8.24
C THR A 101 -13.56 5.69 7.20
N MET A 102 -12.86 4.54 7.15
CA MET A 102 -13.20 3.44 6.25
C MET A 102 -14.63 2.92 6.50
N ALA A 103 -14.97 2.63 7.76
CA ALA A 103 -16.30 2.13 8.14
C ALA A 103 -17.41 3.14 7.83
N GLN A 104 -17.21 4.42 8.18
CA GLN A 104 -18.16 5.49 7.87
C GLN A 104 -18.36 5.66 6.36
N THR A 105 -17.27 5.66 5.59
CA THR A 105 -17.30 5.76 4.12
C THR A 105 -18.06 4.58 3.51
N ALA A 106 -17.84 3.36 4.01
CA ALA A 106 -18.55 2.16 3.56
C ALA A 106 -20.06 2.25 3.85
N ASN A 107 -20.44 2.69 5.05
CA ASN A 107 -21.84 2.87 5.45
C ASN A 107 -22.55 3.93 4.57
N VAL A 108 -21.91 5.06 4.30
CA VAL A 108 -22.47 6.09 3.40
C VAL A 108 -22.59 5.57 1.97
N ARG A 109 -21.57 4.88 1.44
CA ARG A 109 -21.65 4.23 0.11
C ARG A 109 -22.78 3.21 0.03
N HIS A 110 -23.00 2.45 1.09
CA HIS A 110 -24.12 1.51 1.17
C HIS A 110 -25.46 2.25 1.09
N TRP A 111 -25.66 3.28 1.92
CA TRP A 111 -26.88 4.11 1.88
C TRP A 111 -27.12 4.75 0.51
N LEU A 112 -26.08 5.29 -0.12
CA LEU A 112 -26.16 5.90 -1.46
C LEU A 112 -26.59 4.92 -2.56
N ARG A 113 -26.41 3.61 -2.37
CA ARG A 113 -26.80 2.56 -3.33
C ARG A 113 -28.19 1.98 -3.06
N ARG A 114 -28.81 2.32 -1.92
CA ARG A 114 -30.14 1.81 -1.59
C ARG A 114 -31.22 2.48 -2.46
N PRO A 115 -32.26 1.73 -2.86
CA PRO A 115 -33.36 2.30 -3.64
C PRO A 115 -34.16 3.36 -2.86
N ASP A 116 -34.19 3.27 -1.53
CA ASP A 116 -34.87 4.18 -0.62
C ASP A 116 -33.96 5.28 -0.05
N CYS A 117 -32.82 5.56 -0.71
CA CYS A 117 -31.88 6.60 -0.26
C CYS A 117 -32.55 7.98 -0.21
N PRO A 118 -32.59 8.65 0.97
CA PRO A 118 -33.15 9.99 1.10
C PRO A 118 -32.50 10.99 0.13
N GLU A 119 -33.30 11.86 -0.47
CA GLU A 119 -32.83 12.84 -1.46
C GLU A 119 -31.72 13.74 -0.89
N ALA A 120 -31.81 14.12 0.38
CA ALA A 120 -30.78 14.89 1.07
C ALA A 120 -29.40 14.19 1.04
N ILE A 121 -29.35 12.86 1.21
CA ILE A 121 -28.10 12.09 1.16
C ILE A 121 -27.62 11.94 -0.29
N ARG A 122 -28.55 11.79 -1.23
CA ARG A 122 -28.25 11.67 -2.66
C ARG A 122 -27.59 12.92 -3.22
N GLN A 123 -28.02 14.10 -2.80
CA GLN A 123 -27.41 15.38 -3.19
C GLN A 123 -25.95 15.49 -2.72
N LEU A 124 -25.64 14.90 -1.56
CA LEU A 124 -24.28 14.88 -1.02
C LEU A 124 -23.35 13.93 -1.79
N LYS A 125 -23.86 13.07 -2.69
CA LYS A 125 -23.03 12.12 -3.46
C LYS A 125 -21.88 12.80 -4.18
N GLN A 126 -22.13 13.96 -4.81
CA GLN A 126 -21.08 14.67 -5.55
C GLN A 126 -19.97 15.19 -4.63
N LEU A 127 -20.33 15.70 -3.45
CA LEU A 127 -19.37 16.14 -2.44
C LEU A 127 -18.62 14.95 -1.84
N PHE A 128 -19.35 13.88 -1.55
CA PHE A 128 -18.81 12.63 -1.02
C PHE A 128 -17.77 12.03 -1.97
N ASP A 129 -18.08 11.91 -3.26
CA ASP A 129 -17.15 11.35 -4.26
C ASP A 129 -15.91 12.24 -4.44
N LYS A 130 -16.03 13.56 -4.24
CA LYS A 130 -14.89 14.50 -4.22
C LYS A 130 -14.00 14.31 -2.99
N CYS A 131 -14.59 14.11 -1.81
CA CYS A 131 -13.85 13.92 -0.56
C CYS A 131 -13.25 12.51 -0.42
N PHE A 132 -13.97 11.49 -0.90
CA PHE A 132 -13.64 10.08 -0.76
C PHE A 132 -13.48 9.43 -2.12
N ILE A 133 -12.41 9.85 -2.80
CA ILE A 133 -12.12 9.50 -4.19
C ILE A 133 -12.16 7.97 -4.36
N PRO A 134 -12.97 7.45 -5.29
CA PRO A 134 -13.01 6.03 -5.59
C PRO A 134 -11.62 5.51 -5.97
N ALA A 135 -11.29 4.28 -5.60
CA ALA A 135 -9.97 3.66 -5.84
C ALA A 135 -9.55 3.65 -7.33
N ASN A 136 -10.47 3.90 -8.27
CA ASN A 136 -10.24 3.86 -9.71
C ASN A 136 -10.04 5.24 -10.36
N THR A 137 -10.07 6.34 -9.60
CA THR A 137 -9.94 7.69 -10.17
C THR A 137 -8.47 8.12 -10.22
N MET A 138 -7.97 8.49 -11.41
CA MET A 138 -6.64 9.08 -11.57
C MET A 138 -6.57 10.43 -10.83
N GLN A 139 -5.46 10.71 -10.13
CA GLN A 139 -5.31 11.91 -9.31
C GLN A 139 -4.11 12.75 -9.72
N GLU A 140 -4.34 14.06 -9.76
CA GLU A 140 -3.31 15.10 -9.71
C GLU A 140 -2.78 15.28 -8.28
N GLN A 141 -1.48 15.51 -8.15
CA GLN A 141 -0.80 15.79 -6.89
C GLN A 141 -1.30 17.12 -6.31
N LYS A 142 -1.90 17.10 -5.11
CA LYS A 142 -2.24 18.32 -4.37
C LYS A 142 -1.10 18.73 -3.44
N PRO A 143 -0.88 20.04 -3.22
CA PRO A 143 0.09 20.53 -2.25
C PRO A 143 -0.26 20.11 -0.82
N LEU A 144 0.76 19.93 0.01
CA LEU A 144 0.66 19.60 1.44
C LEU A 144 -0.19 20.65 2.18
N GLN A 145 -1.15 20.20 2.98
CA GLN A 145 -2.06 21.05 3.77
C GLN A 145 -1.55 21.17 5.22
N GLU A 146 -1.68 22.34 5.85
CA GLU A 146 -1.18 22.62 7.21
C GLU A 146 -1.92 21.84 8.32
N LEU A 147 -1.17 21.41 9.35
CA LEU A 147 -1.52 20.33 10.29
C LEU A 147 -1.68 20.79 11.75
N LYS A 148 -2.53 20.12 12.54
CA LYS A 148 -3.05 20.58 13.85
C LYS A 148 -2.41 19.98 15.12
N SER A 149 -1.55 18.98 14.99
CA SER A 149 -0.98 18.19 16.10
C SER A 149 0.33 18.79 16.66
N THR A 150 0.71 18.50 17.93
CA THR A 150 2.01 18.90 18.51
C THR A 150 3.18 18.07 17.99
N CYS A 151 2.91 16.85 17.50
CA CYS A 151 3.88 15.92 16.93
C CYS A 151 3.42 15.47 15.55
N ARG A 152 4.34 14.96 14.72
CA ARG A 152 3.98 14.47 13.37
C ARG A 152 4.68 13.19 12.96
N ALA A 153 3.99 12.45 12.08
CA ALA A 153 4.45 11.16 11.57
C ALA A 153 5.61 11.27 10.58
N TYR A 154 5.71 12.37 9.83
CA TYR A 154 6.80 12.62 8.90
C TYR A 154 7.01 14.13 8.68
N ALA A 155 8.19 14.50 8.20
CA ALA A 155 8.50 15.85 7.73
C ALA A 155 9.21 15.76 6.38
N ASN A 156 8.83 16.60 5.42
CA ASN A 156 9.57 16.75 4.16
C ASN A 156 10.54 17.93 4.27
N HIS A 157 11.80 17.74 3.90
CA HIS A 157 12.78 18.80 3.76
C HIS A 157 13.63 18.51 2.51
N ASP A 158 13.70 19.48 1.59
CA ASP A 158 14.40 19.40 0.30
C ASP A 158 14.06 18.14 -0.52
N GLY A 159 12.78 17.75 -0.52
CA GLY A 159 12.29 16.58 -1.26
C GLY A 159 12.54 15.24 -0.56
N VAL A 160 13.21 15.23 0.60
CA VAL A 160 13.45 14.04 1.41
C VAL A 160 12.41 13.94 2.53
N ASN A 161 11.79 12.77 2.69
CA ASN A 161 10.87 12.49 3.79
C ASN A 161 11.62 11.87 4.98
N PHE A 162 11.49 12.50 6.14
CA PHE A 162 12.00 12.04 7.42
C PHE A 162 10.87 11.49 8.28
N SER A 163 11.12 10.42 9.02
CA SER A 163 10.12 9.82 9.91
C SER A 163 10.74 9.43 11.26
N PRO A 164 9.96 9.43 12.36
CA PRO A 164 10.36 8.86 13.65
C PRO A 164 10.62 7.35 13.57
N HIS A 165 11.51 6.84 14.43
CA HIS A 165 11.89 5.42 14.50
C HIS A 165 10.69 4.52 14.69
N GLN A 166 9.78 4.95 15.56
CA GLN A 166 8.54 4.23 15.86
C GLN A 166 7.60 4.12 14.67
N THR A 167 7.71 5.03 13.69
CA THR A 167 6.79 5.09 12.54
C THR A 167 7.35 4.36 11.32
N HIS A 168 8.64 4.51 11.02
CA HIS A 168 9.26 3.91 9.83
C HIS A 168 10.79 3.84 9.92
N GLU A 169 11.35 2.69 10.30
CA GLU A 169 12.81 2.51 10.51
C GLU A 169 13.69 3.01 9.35
N GLY A 170 13.28 2.77 8.11
CA GLY A 170 14.09 3.09 6.93
C GLY A 170 14.37 4.58 6.68
N ASN A 171 13.58 5.48 7.26
CA ASN A 171 13.67 6.95 7.01
C ASN A 171 14.12 7.72 8.25
N THR A 172 14.78 7.04 9.20
CA THR A 172 15.02 7.57 10.56
C THR A 172 16.45 7.99 10.80
N CYS A 173 17.38 7.35 10.10
CA CYS A 173 18.80 7.63 10.22
C CYS A 173 19.14 8.94 9.52
N ILE A 174 19.71 9.89 10.25
CA ILE A 174 20.14 11.18 9.72
C ILE A 174 21.57 11.48 10.13
N ILE A 175 22.22 12.30 9.31
CA ILE A 175 23.50 12.93 9.63
C ILE A 175 23.20 14.40 9.87
N TYR A 176 23.52 14.91 11.05
CA TYR A 176 23.18 16.26 11.47
C TYR A 176 24.33 16.95 12.19
N LYS A 177 24.30 18.29 12.22
CA LYS A 177 25.25 19.10 12.98
C LYS A 177 24.49 19.87 14.07
N HIS A 178 24.78 19.57 15.33
CA HIS A 178 24.23 20.34 16.43
C HIS A 178 24.76 21.78 16.39
N LYS A 179 23.94 22.78 16.75
CA LYS A 179 24.34 24.21 16.67
C LYS A 179 25.62 24.54 17.44
N SER A 180 25.89 23.79 18.50
CA SER A 180 27.09 23.93 19.35
C SER A 180 28.23 22.98 18.95
N ALA A 181 28.04 22.09 17.99
CA ALA A 181 29.02 21.07 17.63
C ALA A 181 29.81 21.49 16.37
N VAL A 182 31.12 21.28 16.40
CA VAL A 182 32.02 21.48 15.25
C VAL A 182 31.90 20.33 14.24
N ILE A 183 31.56 19.13 14.74
CA ILE A 183 31.57 17.85 14.01
C ILE A 183 30.13 17.41 13.68
N THR A 184 29.98 16.78 12.52
CA THR A 184 28.73 16.17 12.08
C THR A 184 28.53 14.80 12.76
N MET A 185 27.32 14.52 13.24
CA MET A 185 26.98 13.30 13.97
C MET A 185 25.92 12.50 13.21
N ALA A 186 25.98 11.18 13.29
CA ALA A 186 24.89 10.31 12.88
C ALA A 186 23.93 10.10 14.06
N GLY A 187 22.63 10.02 13.79
CA GLY A 187 21.63 9.73 14.81
C GLY A 187 20.32 9.24 14.21
N GLN A 188 19.39 8.86 15.07
CA GLN A 188 18.09 8.31 14.67
C GLN A 188 16.96 9.19 15.22
N ILE A 189 16.09 9.68 14.35
CA ILE A 189 14.96 10.51 14.76
C ILE A 189 14.03 9.69 15.67
N GLN A 190 13.90 10.09 16.93
CA GLN A 190 12.99 9.49 17.91
C GLN A 190 11.56 9.98 17.74
N TRP A 191 11.36 11.29 17.55
CA TRP A 191 10.06 11.91 17.25
C TRP A 191 10.23 13.31 16.64
N ILE A 192 9.17 13.80 15.97
CA ILE A 192 9.15 15.10 15.31
C ILE A 192 8.09 15.98 15.97
N GLN A 193 8.52 17.15 16.45
CA GLN A 193 7.66 18.13 17.11
C GLN A 193 7.35 19.31 16.19
N ASN A 194 6.08 19.71 16.13
CA ASN A 194 5.65 20.93 15.46
C ASN A 194 5.90 22.15 16.35
N ILE A 195 6.59 23.15 15.82
CA ILE A 195 6.85 24.44 16.46
C ILE A 195 6.03 25.51 15.73
N PRO A 196 5.03 26.12 16.37
CA PRO A 196 4.29 27.21 15.77
C PRO A 196 5.20 28.44 15.58
N ARG A 197 5.26 29.00 14.37
CA ARG A 197 5.90 30.30 14.13
C ARG A 197 4.91 31.45 14.38
N PRO A 198 5.35 32.56 14.99
CA PRO A 198 4.59 33.80 14.96
C PRO A 198 4.49 34.28 13.50
N GLY A 199 3.28 34.29 12.93
CA GLY A 199 3.03 34.74 11.54
C GLY A 199 2.41 33.72 10.59
N GLY A 200 2.07 32.50 11.05
CA GLY A 200 1.28 31.54 10.26
C GLY A 200 2.10 30.55 9.44
N GLY A 201 3.12 29.95 10.04
CA GLY A 201 3.84 28.79 9.48
C GLY A 201 4.27 27.83 10.59
N GLN A 202 4.74 26.63 10.22
CA GLN A 202 5.22 25.63 11.18
C GLN A 202 6.68 25.28 10.90
N ASP A 203 7.52 25.43 11.92
CA ASP A 203 8.84 24.78 11.96
C ASP A 203 8.70 23.39 12.55
N VAL A 204 9.64 22.51 12.24
CA VAL A 204 9.74 21.18 12.87
C VAL A 204 11.03 21.08 13.67
N ARG A 205 10.94 20.47 14.85
CA ARG A 205 12.11 20.08 15.65
C ARG A 205 12.21 18.57 15.66
N LEU A 206 13.34 18.07 15.17
CA LEU A 206 13.71 16.66 15.25
C LEU A 206 14.33 16.40 16.61
N HIS A 207 13.83 15.38 17.30
CA HIS A 207 14.48 14.83 18.49
C HIS A 207 15.18 13.56 18.07
N VAL A 208 16.50 13.51 18.27
CA VAL A 208 17.44 12.50 17.74
C VAL A 208 18.14 11.82 18.91
#